data_AF-A0A662RPG4-F1
#
_entry.id   AF-A0A662RPG4-F1
#
_cell.length_a   1.000
_cell.length_b   1.000
_cell.length_c   1.000
_cell.angle_alpha   90.00
_cell.angle_beta   90.00
_cell.angle_gamma   90.00
#
_symmetry.space_group_name_H-M   'P 1'
#
loop_
_entity.id
_entity.type
_entity.pdbx_description
1 polymer ?
#
loop_
_entity_poly.entity_id
_entity_poly.type
_entity_poly.pdbx_seq_one_letter_code
_entity_poly.pdbx_strand_id
1 'polypeptide(L)'
;MENDKKARDKKEKEKAEYAEGLKKTITPFLFGILAGGICFLIFVYTPYLVSTDGGLKEDLDKGIIPENLINMFEREGSPLSENVTITKEGNDKWLLNDRENKKTYIIRKDAETLNIYPTPKSENWLLIAILLIMVQKFVYPLLHTSIEGAKDWFYISFMTIFCWFIFFTLLLMILL
;
A
#
# COMPACT_ATOMS: atom_id res chain seq x y z
N MET A 1 -50.86 -24.90 -13.50
CA MET A 1 -50.75 -23.44 -13.73
C MET A 1 -50.42 -22.65 -12.46
N GLU A 2 -51.22 -22.66 -11.40
CA GLU A 2 -50.91 -21.87 -10.18
C GLU A 2 -49.68 -22.38 -9.41
N ASN A 3 -49.54 -23.71 -9.27
CA ASN A 3 -48.38 -24.33 -8.62
C ASN A 3 -47.09 -24.12 -9.41
N ASP A 4 -47.16 -24.15 -10.75
CA ASP A 4 -46.00 -23.90 -11.62
C ASP A 4 -45.53 -22.45 -11.53
N LYS A 5 -46.47 -21.50 -11.41
CA LYS A 5 -46.18 -20.08 -11.18
C LYS A 5 -45.49 -19.87 -9.82
N LYS A 6 -46.03 -20.44 -8.74
CA LYS A 6 -45.42 -20.36 -7.40
C LYS A 6 -44.02 -20.98 -7.37
N ALA A 7 -43.80 -22.10 -8.05
CA ALA A 7 -42.50 -22.74 -8.14
C ALA A 7 -41.47 -21.89 -8.91
N ARG A 8 -41.89 -21.25 -10.00
CA ARG A 8 -41.05 -20.33 -10.77
C ARG A 8 -40.70 -19.08 -9.96
N ASP A 9 -41.68 -18.45 -9.34
CA ASP A 9 -41.48 -17.22 -8.55
C ASP A 9 -40.57 -17.47 -7.35
N LYS A 10 -40.67 -18.65 -6.70
CA LYS A 10 -39.76 -19.07 -5.62
C LYS A 10 -38.32 -19.19 -6.13
N LYS A 11 -38.11 -19.86 -7.27
CA LYS A 11 -36.79 -20.07 -7.86
C LYS A 11 -36.14 -18.76 -8.32
N GLU A 12 -36.94 -17.80 -8.79
CA GLU A 12 -36.45 -16.46 -9.16
C GLU A 12 -36.00 -15.66 -7.93
N LYS A 13 -36.75 -15.73 -6.81
CA LYS A 13 -36.34 -15.11 -5.55
C LYS A 13 -35.03 -15.69 -5.01
N GLU A 14 -34.90 -17.02 -4.98
CA GLU A 14 -33.67 -17.69 -4.53
C GLU A 14 -32.45 -17.26 -5.35
N LYS A 15 -32.61 -17.10 -6.67
CA LYS A 15 -31.55 -16.60 -7.55
C LYS A 15 -31.19 -15.14 -7.27
N ALA A 16 -32.19 -14.30 -6.99
CA ALA A 16 -31.97 -12.89 -6.67
C ALA A 16 -31.20 -12.74 -5.35
N GLU A 17 -31.60 -13.49 -4.31
CA GLU A 17 -30.92 -13.53 -3.01
C GLU A 17 -29.46 -14.00 -3.15
N TYR A 18 -29.23 -15.06 -3.92
CA TYR A 18 -27.88 -15.54 -4.21
C TYR A 18 -27.02 -14.49 -4.93
N ALA A 19 -27.57 -13.87 -5.97
CA ALA A 19 -26.87 -12.83 -6.72
C ALA A 19 -26.54 -11.61 -5.85
N GLU A 20 -27.44 -11.25 -4.94
CA GLU A 20 -27.24 -10.16 -3.99
C GLU A 20 -26.12 -10.48 -2.98
N GLY A 21 -26.11 -11.68 -2.40
CA GLY A 21 -25.04 -12.15 -1.52
C GLY A 21 -23.67 -12.16 -2.22
N LEU A 22 -23.65 -12.53 -3.49
CA LEU A 22 -22.43 -12.51 -4.30
C LEU A 22 -21.91 -11.07 -4.52
N LYS A 23 -22.79 -10.12 -4.85
CA LYS A 23 -22.41 -8.70 -5.00
C LYS A 23 -21.84 -8.12 -3.70
N LYS A 24 -22.42 -8.47 -2.55
CA LYS A 24 -21.92 -8.06 -1.23
C LYS A 24 -20.52 -8.59 -0.91
N THR A 25 -20.09 -9.66 -1.58
CA THR A 25 -18.76 -10.27 -1.38
C THR A 25 -17.74 -9.83 -2.43
N ILE A 26 -18.13 -9.76 -3.71
CA ILE A 26 -17.23 -9.37 -4.80
C ILE A 26 -16.86 -7.88 -4.70
N THR A 27 -17.81 -7.02 -4.38
CA THR A 27 -17.58 -5.57 -4.30
C THR A 27 -16.44 -5.21 -3.33
N PRO A 28 -16.46 -5.60 -2.04
CA PRO A 28 -15.38 -5.24 -1.12
C PRO A 28 -14.04 -5.89 -1.50
N PHE A 29 -14.08 -7.07 -2.11
CA PHE A 29 -12.88 -7.74 -2.61
C PHE A 29 -12.19 -6.94 -3.73
N LEU A 30 -12.94 -6.51 -4.75
CA LEU A 30 -12.40 -5.70 -5.84
C LEU A 30 -11.88 -4.34 -5.33
N PHE A 31 -12.60 -3.71 -4.41
CA PHE A 31 -12.14 -2.48 -3.78
C PHE A 31 -10.89 -2.67 -2.92
N GLY A 32 -10.76 -3.81 -2.25
CA GLY A 32 -9.55 -4.18 -1.50
C GLY A 32 -8.34 -4.34 -2.40
N ILE A 33 -8.47 -5.08 -3.51
CA ILE A 33 -7.41 -5.21 -4.53
C ILE A 33 -7.03 -3.84 -5.09
N LEU A 34 -8.02 -3.04 -5.47
CA LEU A 34 -7.79 -1.69 -6.00
C LEU A 34 -7.04 -0.82 -4.99
N ALA A 35 -7.47 -0.83 -3.73
CA ALA A 35 -6.78 -0.13 -2.65
C ALA A 35 -5.33 -0.58 -2.52
N GLY A 36 -5.08 -1.90 -2.55
CA GLY A 36 -3.74 -2.46 -2.35
C GLY A 36 -2.82 -2.11 -3.51
N GLY A 37 -3.33 -2.13 -4.74
CA GLY A 37 -2.62 -1.67 -5.92
C GLY A 37 -2.27 -0.19 -5.86
N ILE A 38 -3.21 0.67 -5.46
CA ILE A 38 -2.96 2.11 -5.29
C ILE A 38 -1.88 2.35 -4.21
N CYS A 39 -1.97 1.66 -3.06
CA CYS A 39 -0.95 1.75 -2.02
C CYS A 39 0.42 1.32 -2.53
N PHE A 40 0.49 0.23 -3.28
CA PHE A 40 1.74 -0.25 -3.88
C PHE A 40 2.30 0.75 -4.90
N LEU A 41 1.46 1.32 -5.77
CA LEU A 41 1.90 2.33 -6.73
C LEU A 41 2.47 3.57 -6.03
N ILE A 42 1.81 4.07 -4.98
CA ILE A 42 2.32 5.19 -4.19
C ILE A 42 3.64 4.82 -3.51
N PHE A 43 3.76 3.59 -3.01
CA PHE A 43 4.98 3.09 -2.40
C PHE A 43 6.15 3.04 -3.40
N VAL A 44 5.93 2.47 -4.59
CA VAL A 44 6.96 2.35 -5.64
C VAL A 44 7.28 3.68 -6.30
N TYR A 45 6.29 4.57 -6.46
CA TYR A 45 6.48 5.88 -7.08
C TYR A 45 7.14 6.90 -6.12
N THR A 46 7.72 6.46 -5.00
CA THR A 46 8.58 7.35 -4.21
C THR A 46 9.85 7.65 -5.02
N PRO A 47 10.04 8.90 -5.51
CA PRO A 47 11.21 9.23 -6.30
C PRO A 47 12.46 9.08 -5.43
N TYR A 48 13.55 8.60 -6.03
CA TYR A 48 14.85 8.64 -5.37
C TYR A 48 15.26 10.10 -5.18
N LEU A 49 15.81 10.42 -4.01
CA LEU A 49 16.32 11.74 -3.63
C LEU A 49 17.67 12.01 -4.27
N VAL A 50 18.55 11.00 -4.31
CA VAL A 50 19.93 11.09 -4.81
C VAL A 50 20.27 9.81 -5.56
N SER A 51 20.99 9.95 -6.68
CA SER A 51 21.60 8.84 -7.40
C SER A 51 23.08 9.17 -7.64
N THR A 52 23.98 8.25 -7.31
CA THR A 52 25.43 8.44 -7.42
C THR A 52 26.11 7.14 -7.85
N ASP A 53 27.35 7.20 -8.34
CA ASP A 53 28.14 6.02 -8.65
C ASP A 53 28.43 5.17 -7.39
N GLY A 54 28.58 3.87 -7.58
CA GLY A 54 28.71 2.88 -6.50
C GLY A 54 29.96 2.98 -5.62
N GLY A 55 30.81 4.00 -5.80
CA GLY A 55 32.06 4.21 -5.05
C GLY A 55 31.88 4.42 -3.54
N LEU A 56 30.65 4.65 -3.07
CA LEU A 56 30.35 4.87 -1.65
C LEU A 56 30.14 3.58 -0.85
N LYS A 57 30.03 2.42 -1.52
CA LYS A 57 29.63 1.16 -0.87
C LYS A 57 30.56 0.75 0.28
N GLU A 58 31.87 0.90 0.10
CA GLU A 58 32.86 0.47 1.11
C GLU A 58 32.76 1.27 2.41
N ASP A 59 32.46 2.56 2.31
CA ASP A 59 32.31 3.44 3.46
C ASP A 59 31.00 3.14 4.20
N LEU A 60 29.91 2.95 3.45
CA LEU A 60 28.61 2.56 4.01
C LEU A 60 28.67 1.18 4.69
N ASP A 61 29.44 0.25 4.13
CA ASP A 61 29.68 -1.08 4.72
C ASP A 61 30.42 -1.02 6.06
N LYS A 62 31.22 0.03 6.29
CA LYS A 62 31.91 0.30 7.57
C LYS A 62 31.06 1.11 8.55
N GLY A 63 29.85 1.51 8.15
CA GLY A 63 29.00 2.39 8.94
C GLY A 63 29.41 3.86 8.88
N ILE A 64 30.25 4.25 7.91
CA ILE A 64 30.76 5.61 7.73
C ILE A 64 29.86 6.34 6.74
N ILE A 65 29.53 7.59 7.05
CA ILE A 65 28.77 8.48 6.17
C ILE A 65 29.78 9.34 5.40
N PRO A 66 29.98 9.11 4.09
CA PRO A 66 30.96 9.86 3.32
C PRO A 66 30.52 11.32 3.14
N GLU A 67 31.48 12.25 3.14
CA GLU A 67 31.23 13.70 3.02
C GLU A 67 30.51 14.07 1.70
N ASN A 68 30.86 13.36 0.62
CA ASN A 68 30.14 13.41 -0.66
C ASN A 68 28.63 13.26 -0.48
N LEU A 69 28.19 12.33 0.38
CA LEU A 69 26.79 12.01 0.57
C LEU A 69 26.08 13.16 1.28
N ILE A 70 26.71 13.69 2.32
CA ILE A 70 26.21 14.85 3.08
C ILE A 70 25.97 16.03 2.13
N ASN A 71 26.96 16.35 1.29
CA ASN A 71 26.87 17.45 0.33
C ASN A 71 25.74 17.24 -0.70
N MET A 72 25.44 16.00 -1.10
CA MET A 72 24.32 15.71 -1.99
C MET A 72 22.97 16.00 -1.30
N PHE A 73 22.80 15.57 -0.05
CA PHE A 73 21.59 15.86 0.72
C PHE A 73 21.37 17.38 0.89
N GLU A 74 22.44 18.15 1.11
CA GLU A 74 22.38 19.61 1.15
C GLU A 74 21.93 20.21 -0.19
N ARG A 75 22.50 19.73 -1.31
CA ARG A 75 22.18 20.23 -2.65
C ARG A 75 20.72 19.94 -3.05
N GLU A 76 20.19 18.78 -2.68
CA GLU A 76 18.80 18.38 -2.95
C GLU A 76 17.80 19.03 -1.96
N GLY A 77 18.25 19.97 -1.12
CA GLY A 77 17.40 20.73 -0.20
C GLY A 77 16.91 19.93 1.01
N SER A 78 17.57 18.81 1.34
CA SER A 78 17.26 17.94 2.47
C SER A 78 18.50 17.67 3.33
N PRO A 79 19.12 18.70 3.93
CA PRO A 79 20.35 18.53 4.72
C PRO A 79 20.15 17.52 5.86
N LEU A 80 21.16 16.69 6.07
CA LEU A 80 21.20 15.71 7.16
C LEU A 80 21.52 16.41 8.50
N SER A 81 20.97 15.90 9.60
CA SER A 81 21.35 16.38 10.95
C SER A 81 22.71 15.86 11.40
N GLU A 82 23.19 16.35 12.54
CA GLU A 82 24.43 15.84 13.16
C GLU A 82 24.27 14.40 13.67
N ASN A 83 23.06 14.00 14.07
CA ASN A 83 22.77 12.72 14.73
C ASN A 83 22.22 11.68 13.75
N VAL A 84 23.00 11.39 12.71
CA VAL A 84 22.65 10.40 11.69
C VAL A 84 23.37 9.08 11.96
N THR A 85 22.62 7.98 11.84
CA THR A 85 23.16 6.63 11.94
C THR A 85 22.88 5.84 10.68
N ILE A 86 23.86 5.07 10.21
CA ILE A 86 23.66 4.14 9.11
C ILE A 86 23.77 2.69 9.60
N THR A 87 22.82 1.86 9.17
CA THR A 87 22.76 0.44 9.51
C THR A 87 22.65 -0.37 8.23
N LYS A 88 23.47 -1.40 8.09
CA LYS A 88 23.38 -2.34 6.96
C LYS A 88 22.24 -3.34 7.22
N GLU A 89 21.23 -3.38 6.34
CA GLU A 89 20.12 -4.34 6.42
C GLU A 89 20.30 -5.56 5.49
N GLY A 90 21.18 -5.47 4.51
CA GLY A 90 21.47 -6.55 3.56
C GLY A 90 22.72 -6.29 2.74
N ASN A 91 23.02 -7.13 1.76
CA ASN A 91 24.26 -7.02 0.96
C ASN A 91 24.39 -5.67 0.22
N ASP A 92 23.26 -5.13 -0.24
CA ASP A 92 23.18 -3.92 -1.09
C ASP A 92 22.11 -2.93 -0.59
N LYS A 93 21.77 -3.01 0.70
CA LYS A 93 20.75 -2.16 1.34
C LYS A 93 21.24 -1.64 2.69
N TRP A 94 21.17 -0.33 2.86
CA TRP A 94 21.46 0.36 4.11
C TRP A 94 20.28 1.26 4.50
N LEU A 95 20.09 1.43 5.80
CA LEU A 95 19.14 2.37 6.38
C LEU A 95 19.91 3.51 7.00
N LEU A 96 19.64 4.72 6.55
CA LEU A 96 20.12 5.96 7.14
C LEU A 96 19.00 6.57 7.96
N ASN A 97 19.21 6.67 9.27
CA ASN A 97 18.24 7.22 10.21
C ASN A 97 18.73 8.56 10.75
N ASP A 98 17.99 9.62 10.44
CA ASP A 98 18.19 10.95 10.96
C ASP A 98 17.23 11.15 12.15
N ARG A 99 17.78 11.01 13.37
CA ARG A 99 16.99 11.02 14.61
C ARG A 99 16.40 12.40 14.92
N GLU A 100 17.10 13.47 14.58
CA GLU A 100 16.63 14.84 14.85
C GLU A 100 15.50 15.24 13.92
N ASN A 101 15.68 15.02 12.61
CA ASN A 101 14.67 15.36 11.62
C ASN A 101 13.51 14.34 11.57
N LYS A 102 13.63 13.23 12.31
CA LYS A 102 12.69 12.10 12.30
C LYS A 102 12.42 11.62 10.87
N LYS A 103 13.51 11.47 10.10
CA LYS A 103 13.48 11.00 8.71
C LYS A 103 14.35 9.75 8.61
N THR A 104 13.88 8.79 7.84
CA THR A 104 14.66 7.61 7.50
C THR A 104 14.80 7.56 5.99
N TYR A 105 15.94 7.08 5.52
CA TYR A 105 16.24 6.93 4.11
C TYR A 105 16.75 5.51 3.86
N ILE A 106 16.32 4.92 2.76
CA ILE A 106 16.79 3.62 2.29
C ILE A 106 17.82 3.91 1.21
N ILE A 107 19.03 3.40 1.41
CA ILE A 107 20.08 3.41 0.41
C ILE A 107 20.10 2.03 -0.22
N ARG A 108 19.93 1.94 -1.54
CA ARG A 108 19.97 0.70 -2.31
C ARG A 108 20.98 0.84 -3.44
N LYS A 109 21.80 -0.20 -3.63
CA LYS A 109 22.65 -0.29 -4.83
C LYS A 109 21.88 -1.03 -5.93
N ASP A 110 21.67 -0.36 -7.05
CA ASP A 110 21.04 -0.92 -8.26
C ASP A 110 22.06 -0.91 -9.39
N ALA A 111 22.54 -2.09 -9.78
CA ALA A 111 23.64 -2.28 -10.74
C ALA A 111 24.93 -1.52 -10.34
N GLU A 112 25.21 -0.39 -11.01
CA GLU A 112 26.40 0.44 -10.77
C GLU A 112 26.10 1.73 -10.00
N THR A 113 24.82 2.05 -9.77
CA THR A 113 24.43 3.27 -9.05
C THR A 113 23.91 2.95 -7.66
N LEU A 114 24.07 3.93 -6.79
CA LEU A 114 23.58 3.93 -5.43
C LEU A 114 22.45 4.95 -5.35
N ASN A 115 21.23 4.46 -5.17
CA ASN A 115 20.00 5.23 -5.14
C ASN A 115 19.52 5.38 -3.70
N ILE A 116 19.12 6.61 -3.34
CA ILE A 116 18.65 6.94 -2.00
C ILE A 116 17.17 7.27 -2.07
N TYR A 117 16.36 6.56 -1.30
CA TYR A 117 14.93 6.75 -1.24
C TYR A 117 14.56 7.31 0.12
N PRO A 118 13.75 8.37 0.23
CA PRO A 118 13.10 8.68 1.49
C PRO A 118 12.21 7.50 1.87
N THR A 119 12.29 7.00 3.10
CA THR A 119 11.28 6.02 3.54
C THR A 119 9.93 6.71 3.48
N PRO A 120 8.90 6.10 2.84
CA PRO A 120 7.58 6.70 2.77
C PRO A 120 7.09 6.98 4.19
N LYS A 121 6.97 8.27 4.54
CA LYS A 121 6.60 8.76 5.88
C LYS A 121 5.13 8.50 6.23
N SER A 122 4.38 7.89 5.32
CA SER A 122 2.92 7.83 5.39
C SER A 122 2.49 6.49 5.98
N GLU A 123 2.15 6.52 7.28
CA GLU A 123 1.25 5.54 7.93
C GLU A 123 -0.19 5.60 7.36
N ASN A 124 -0.44 6.52 6.43
CA ASN A 124 -1.74 6.82 5.84
C ASN A 124 -2.18 5.83 4.74
N TRP A 125 -1.44 4.74 4.51
CA TRP A 125 -1.84 3.68 3.59
C TRP A 125 -3.22 3.10 3.97
N LEU A 126 -3.53 3.02 5.27
CA LEU A 126 -4.86 2.67 5.78
C LEU A 126 -5.96 3.65 5.36
N LEU A 127 -5.66 4.93 5.19
CA LEU A 127 -6.65 5.94 4.79
C LEU A 127 -7.19 5.68 3.39
N ILE A 128 -6.37 5.11 2.50
CA ILE A 128 -6.80 4.75 1.13
C ILE A 128 -7.85 3.65 1.20
N ALA A 129 -7.62 2.62 2.01
CA ALA A 129 -8.61 1.55 2.23
C ALA A 129 -9.91 2.10 2.85
N ILE A 130 -9.80 2.97 3.87
CA ILE A 130 -10.96 3.62 4.50
C ILE A 130 -11.74 4.50 3.49
N LEU A 131 -11.04 5.30 2.70
CA LEU A 131 -11.65 6.13 1.66
C LEU A 131 -12.41 5.28 0.65
N LEU A 132 -11.81 4.17 0.21
CA LEU A 132 -12.44 3.24 -0.73
C LEU A 132 -13.63 2.49 -0.12
N ILE A 133 -13.63 2.21 1.18
CA ILE A 133 -14.82 1.72 1.90
C ILE A 133 -15.94 2.76 1.87
N MET A 134 -15.63 4.04 2.08
CA MET A 134 -16.63 5.11 2.00
C MET A 134 -17.21 5.25 0.60
N VAL A 135 -16.39 5.08 -0.45
CA VAL A 135 -16.86 5.07 -1.85
C VAL A 135 -17.86 3.95 -2.10
N GLN A 136 -17.67 2.78 -1.50
CA GLN A 136 -18.62 1.66 -1.65
C GLN A 136 -20.04 2.03 -1.18
N LYS A 137 -20.22 2.99 -0.26
CA LYS A 137 -21.54 3.49 0.16
C LYS A 137 -22.37 4.01 -1.02
N PHE A 138 -21.70 4.55 -2.04
CA PHE A 138 -22.33 5.06 -3.26
C PHE A 138 -22.49 3.98 -4.33
N VAL A 139 -21.66 2.93 -4.29
CA VAL A 139 -21.66 1.84 -5.27
C VAL A 139 -22.82 0.87 -5.02
N TYR A 140 -23.10 0.50 -3.77
CA TYR A 140 -24.15 -0.48 -3.47
C TYR A 140 -25.57 -0.06 -3.91
N PRO A 141 -25.99 1.21 -3.74
CA PRO A 141 -27.25 1.69 -4.31
C PRO A 141 -27.30 1.56 -5.84
N LEU A 142 -26.19 1.85 -6.53
CA LEU A 142 -26.09 1.71 -7.99
C LEU A 142 -26.22 0.24 -8.43
N LEU A 143 -25.71 -0.70 -7.63
CA LEU A 143 -25.80 -2.14 -7.86
C LEU A 143 -27.18 -2.74 -7.49
N HIS A 144 -28.12 -1.90 -7.04
CA HIS A 144 -29.45 -2.32 -6.53
C HIS A 144 -29.31 -3.40 -5.44
N THR A 145 -28.33 -3.24 -4.56
CA THR A 145 -28.03 -4.17 -3.45
C THR A 145 -28.49 -3.53 -2.16
N SER A 146 -29.31 -4.22 -1.38
CA SER A 146 -29.77 -3.73 -0.08
C SER A 146 -28.67 -3.98 0.96
N ILE A 147 -28.22 -2.92 1.66
CA ILE A 147 -27.24 -3.06 2.74
C ILE A 147 -27.98 -2.93 4.06
N GLU A 148 -28.06 -4.02 4.81
CA GLU A 148 -28.84 -4.09 6.04
C GLU A 148 -28.00 -3.66 7.25
N GLY A 149 -28.06 -2.37 7.55
CA GLY A 149 -27.58 -1.80 8.80
C GLY A 149 -26.07 -1.96 9.05
N ALA A 150 -25.68 -1.88 10.32
CA ALA A 150 -24.27 -1.85 10.73
C ALA A 150 -23.53 -3.17 10.52
N LYS A 151 -24.24 -4.31 10.56
CA LYS A 151 -23.67 -5.65 10.39
C LYS A 151 -23.06 -5.83 9.00
N ASP A 152 -23.82 -5.49 7.96
CA ASP A 152 -23.35 -5.59 6.57
C ASP A 152 -22.18 -4.63 6.33
N TRP A 153 -22.26 -3.42 6.88
CA TRP A 153 -21.18 -2.44 6.83
C TRP A 153 -19.89 -2.92 7.50
N PHE A 154 -20.00 -3.59 8.64
CA PHE A 154 -18.86 -4.17 9.33
C PHE A 154 -18.20 -5.25 8.48
N TYR A 155 -18.99 -6.16 7.90
CA TYR A 155 -18.50 -7.20 7.00
C TYR A 155 -17.77 -6.60 5.78
N ILE A 156 -18.39 -5.64 5.11
CA ILE A 156 -17.82 -4.97 3.93
C ILE A 156 -16.48 -4.30 4.27
N SER A 157 -16.43 -3.59 5.40
CA SER A 157 -15.21 -2.90 5.86
C SER A 157 -14.10 -3.91 6.17
N PHE A 158 -14.43 -4.97 6.91
CA PHE A 158 -13.50 -6.03 7.24
C PHE A 158 -12.95 -6.71 5.98
N MET A 159 -13.83 -7.11 5.04
CA MET A 159 -13.43 -7.76 3.80
C MET A 159 -12.55 -6.87 2.93
N THR A 160 -12.85 -5.57 2.85
CA THR A 160 -12.05 -4.62 2.08
C THR A 160 -10.66 -4.45 2.68
N ILE A 161 -10.56 -4.23 4.00
CA ILE A 161 -9.27 -4.08 4.70
C ILE A 161 -8.47 -5.37 4.61
N PHE A 162 -9.09 -6.52 4.85
CA PHE A 162 -8.41 -7.80 4.79
C PHE A 162 -7.82 -8.08 3.40
N CYS A 163 -8.62 -7.87 2.36
CA CYS A 163 -8.18 -8.05 0.98
C CYS A 163 -7.09 -7.05 0.58
N TRP A 164 -7.25 -5.78 0.96
CA TRP A 164 -6.23 -4.76 0.77
C TRP A 164 -4.89 -5.13 1.41
N PHE A 165 -4.90 -5.60 2.66
CA PHE A 165 -3.70 -5.96 3.39
C PHE A 165 -2.97 -7.13 2.73
N ILE A 166 -3.71 -8.19 2.38
CA ILE A 166 -3.14 -9.36 1.69
C ILE A 166 -2.55 -8.95 0.34
N PHE A 167 -3.31 -8.21 -0.47
CA PHE A 167 -2.87 -7.86 -1.81
C PHE A 167 -1.64 -6.94 -1.78
N PHE A 168 -1.64 -5.93 -0.90
CA PHE A 168 -0.51 -5.03 -0.72
C PHE A 168 0.75 -5.77 -0.26
N THR A 169 0.64 -6.62 0.76
CA THR A 169 1.78 -7.41 1.27
C THR A 169 2.30 -8.42 0.25
N LEU A 170 1.41 -9.05 -0.53
CA LEU A 170 1.80 -9.94 -1.62
C LEU A 170 2.56 -9.21 -2.72
N LEU A 171 2.11 -8.00 -3.11
CA LEU A 171 2.84 -7.17 -4.07
C LEU A 171 4.23 -6.78 -3.55
N LEU A 172 4.33 -6.39 -2.27
CA LEU A 172 5.62 -6.12 -1.64
C LEU A 172 6.54 -7.34 -1.66
N MET A 173 6.03 -8.54 -1.36
CA MET A 173 6.83 -9.77 -1.34
C MET A 173 7.32 -10.20 -2.73
N ILE A 174 6.50 -9.98 -3.78
CA ILE A 174 6.82 -10.45 -5.13
C ILE A 174 7.70 -9.46 -5.89
N LEU A 175 7.50 -8.16 -5.68
CA LEU A 175 8.08 -7.10 -6.50
C LEU A 175 9.22 -6.32 -5.81
N LEU A 176 9.50 -6.59 -4.53
CA LEU A 176 10.55 -5.93 -3.76
C LEU A 176 11.46 -6.94 -3.05
#